data_AF-A0A137NYZ4-F1
#
_entry.id   AF-A0A137NYZ4-F1
#
_cell.length_a   1.000
_cell.length_b   1.000
_cell.length_c   1.000
_cell.angle_alpha   90.00
_cell.angle_beta   90.00
_cell.angle_gamma   90.00
#
_symmetry.space_group_name_H-M   'P 1'
#
loop_
_entity.id
_entity.type
_entity.pdbx_description
1 polymer ?
#
loop_
_entity_poly.entity_id
_entity_poly.type
_entity_poly.pdbx_seq_one_letter_code
_entity_poly.pdbx_strand_id
1 'polypeptide(L)' 'YPIYNTILVIAFPPVENYIVAPQTYPKDSKESIEFSIEYDLIVTNKLVGFMEIKPEYDYDNISSRLNADTQMRKRFAQL' A
#
# COMPACT_ATOMS: atom_id res chain seq x y z
N TYR A 1 -6.02 0.96 12.40
CA TYR A 1 -4.98 1.94 12.03
C TYR A 1 -3.76 1.97 12.96
N PRO A 2 -3.89 2.02 14.30
CA PRO A 2 -2.72 2.18 15.19
C PRO A 2 -1.65 1.09 15.03
N ILE A 3 -2.07 -0.17 14.92
CA ILE A 3 -1.16 -1.32 14.77
C ILE A 3 -0.38 -1.26 13.45
N TYR A 4 -1.05 -0.92 12.34
CA TYR A 4 -0.39 -0.79 11.05
C TYR A 4 0.65 0.33 11.05
N ASN A 5 0.34 1.47 11.66
CA ASN A 5 1.30 2.55 11.82
C ASN A 5 2.52 2.12 12.65
N THR A 6 2.32 1.32 13.71
CA THR A 6 3.42 0.76 14.50
C THR A 6 4.33 -0.14 13.66
N ILE A 7 3.75 -1.02 12.85
CA ILE A 7 4.51 -1.91 11.96
C ILE A 7 5.31 -1.09 10.93
N LEU A 8 4.68 -0.07 10.34
CA LEU A 8 5.32 0.80 9.35
C LEU A 8 6.49 1.58 9.94
N VAL A 9 6.37 2.06 11.18
CA VAL A 9 7.47 2.77 11.86
C VAL A 9 8.65 1.84 12.16
N ILE A 10 8.38 0.55 12.45
CA ILE A 10 9.44 -0.45 12.65
C ILE A 10 10.12 -0.81 11.33
N ALA A 11 9.34 -1.00 10.27
CA ALA A 11 9.85 -1.43 8.95
C ALA A 11 10.54 -0.30 8.17
N PHE A 12 10.08 0.94 8.34
CA PHE A 12 10.57 2.14 7.66
C PHE A 12 10.95 3.19 8.68
N PRO A 13 12.10 3.01 9.36
CA PRO A 13 12.48 3.89 10.44
C PRO A 13 12.82 5.30 9.92
N PRO A 14 12.47 6.37 10.65
CA PRO A 14 12.69 7.75 10.20
C PRO A 14 14.17 8.10 9.97
N VAL A 15 15.09 7.38 10.61
CA VAL A 15 16.55 7.59 10.47
C VAL A 15 17.05 7.33 9.05
N GLU A 16 16.29 6.60 8.23
CA GLU A 16 16.63 6.30 6.83
C GLU A 16 15.95 7.28 5.84
N ASN A 17 15.37 8.37 6.34
CA ASN A 17 14.67 9.40 5.57
C ASN A 17 13.46 8.90 4.76
N TYR A 18 12.83 7.81 5.21
CA TYR A 18 11.53 7.40 4.70
C TYR A 18 10.44 8.31 5.23
N ILE A 19 9.60 8.80 4.33
CA ILE A 19 8.33 9.43 4.63
C ILE A 19 7.26 8.40 4.29
N VAL A 20 6.49 7.99 5.31
CA VAL A 20 5.36 7.08 5.16
C VAL A 20 4.07 7.89 5.27
N ALA A 21 3.31 7.99 4.18
CA ALA A 21 2.09 8.79 4.13
C ALA A 21 0.87 7.92 3.79
N PRO A 22 -0.20 7.94 4.61
CA PRO A 22 -1.44 7.25 4.26
C PRO A 22 -2.13 7.96 3.09
N GLN A 23 -2.63 7.17 2.14
CA GLN A 23 -3.37 7.66 0.99
C GLN A 23 -4.84 7.27 1.08
N THR A 24 -5.73 8.20 0.75
CA THR A 24 -7.17 7.96 0.67
C THR A 24 -7.63 8.08 -0.78
N TYR A 25 -8.18 6.99 -1.32
CA TYR A 25 -8.71 6.98 -2.68
C TYR A 25 -10.24 6.97 -2.66
N PRO A 26 -10.89 7.63 -3.64
CA PRO A 26 -12.32 7.48 -3.85
C PRO A 26 -12.67 6.00 -4.05
N LYS A 27 -13.76 5.56 -3.41
CA LYS A 27 -14.24 4.17 -3.45
C LYS A 27 -14.43 3.63 -4.87
N ASP A 28 -14.71 4.52 -5.82
CA ASP A 28 -15.04 4.18 -7.21
C ASP A 28 -13.86 4.37 -8.19
N SER A 29 -12.69 4.86 -7.74
CA SER A 29 -11.57 5.18 -8.64
C SER A 29 -10.53 4.07 -8.80
N LYS A 30 -10.71 2.94 -8.12
CA LYS A 30 -9.81 1.80 -8.24
C LYS A 30 -10.51 0.71 -9.03
N GLU A 31 -9.86 0.24 -10.09
CA GLU A 31 -10.07 -1.10 -10.67
C GLU A 31 -9.83 -2.25 -9.65
N SER A 32 -9.65 -1.91 -8.38
CA SER A 32 -9.28 -2.78 -7.27
C SER A 32 -10.41 -2.78 -6.26
N ILE A 33 -11.25 -3.80 -6.37
CA ILE A 33 -12.52 -3.95 -5.64
C ILE A 33 -12.29 -4.17 -4.12
N GLU A 34 -11.05 -4.29 -3.61
CA GLU A 34 -10.79 -4.97 -2.32
C GLU A 34 -9.69 -4.38 -1.40
N PHE A 35 -9.12 -3.20 -1.64
CA PHE A 35 -8.07 -2.65 -0.75
C PHE A 35 -8.56 -1.49 0.11
N SER A 36 -8.28 -1.57 1.42
CA SER A 36 -8.84 -0.62 2.40
C SER A 36 -7.84 0.44 2.86
N ILE A 37 -6.53 0.22 2.74
CA ILE A 37 -5.51 1.17 3.22
C ILE A 37 -4.28 1.13 2.32
N GLU A 38 -3.86 2.28 1.80
CA GLU A 38 -2.62 2.44 1.03
C GLU A 38 -1.65 3.39 1.74
N TYR A 39 -0.37 3.06 1.73
CA TYR A 39 0.71 3.90 2.26
C TYR A 39 1.77 4.10 1.20
N ASP A 40 2.15 5.35 0.95
CA ASP A 40 3.28 5.68 0.09
C ASP A 40 4.58 5.72 0.90
N LEU A 41 5.64 5.17 0.30
CA LEU A 41 7.00 5.23 0.81
C LEU A 41 7.79 6.20 -0.07
N ILE A 42 8.18 7.33 0.50
CA ILE A 42 8.86 8.40 -0.22
C ILE A 42 10.25 8.61 0.40
N VAL A 43 11.28 8.65 -0.44
CA VAL A 43 12.66 9.00 -0.04
C VAL A 43 13.14 10.15 -0.91
N THR A 44 13.64 11.22 -0.30
CA THR A 44 14.12 12.41 -1.05
C THR A 44 13.12 12.91 -2.10
N ASN A 45 11.84 12.99 -1.73
CA ASN A 45 10.74 13.43 -2.59
C ASN A 45 10.47 12.54 -3.83
N LYS A 46 10.95 11.29 -3.82
CA LYS A 46 10.68 10.29 -4.85
C LYS A 46 9.91 9.11 -4.25
N LEU A 47 8.84 8.68 -4.90
CA LEU A 47 8.13 7.45 -4.53
C LEU A 47 9.04 6.25 -4.80
N VAL A 48 9.33 5.47 -3.77
CA VAL A 48 10.16 4.26 -3.87
C VAL A 48 9.35 2.98 -3.70
N GLY A 49 8.12 3.09 -3.22
CA GLY A 49 7.21 1.97 -3.07
C GLY A 49 5.88 2.42 -2.48
N PHE A 50 4.93 1.51 -2.45
CA PHE A 50 3.66 1.69 -1.75
C PHE A 50 3.20 0.36 -1.15
N MET A 51 2.40 0.41 -0.10
CA MET A 51 1.87 -0.75 0.61
C MET A 51 0.36 -0.68 0.63
N GLU A 52 -0.31 -1.74 0.17
CA GLU A 52 -1.76 -1.88 0.28
C GLU A 52 -2.13 -2.96 1.30
N ILE A 53 -3.06 -2.66 2.20
CA ILE A 53 -3.54 -3.56 3.25
C ILE A 53 -4.96 -3.97 2.92
N LYS A 54 -5.15 -5.30 2.77
CA LYS A 54 -6.46 -5.92 2.62
C LYS A 54 -7.09 -6.20 3.99
N PRO A 55 -8.41 -6.06 4.12
CA PRO A 55 -9.10 -6.40 5.34
C PRO A 55 -9.15 -7.92 5.56
N GLU A 56 -9.28 -8.35 6.81
CA GLU A 56 -9.13 -9.75 7.24
C GLU A 56 -10.09 -10.75 6.57
N TYR A 57 -11.20 -10.29 6.00
CA TYR A 57 -12.19 -11.15 5.34
C TYR A 57 -11.78 -11.61 3.93
N ASP A 58 -10.66 -11.12 3.40
CA ASP A 58 -10.19 -11.40 2.03
C ASP A 58 -8.90 -12.26 1.99
N TYR A 59 -8.51 -12.87 3.11
CA TYR A 59 -7.30 -13.71 3.16
C TYR A 59 -7.40 -14.98 2.31
N ASP A 60 -8.60 -15.55 2.14
CA ASP A 60 -8.80 -16.85 1.47
C ASP A 60 -8.86 -16.78 -0.05
N ASN A 61 -8.95 -15.57 -0.62
CA ASN A 61 -9.06 -15.40 -2.06
C ASN A 61 -7.66 -15.34 -2.71
N ILE A 62 -7.01 -16.50 -2.87
CA ILE A 62 -5.67 -16.60 -3.49
C ILE A 62 -5.65 -15.98 -4.90
N SER A 63 -6.76 -16.07 -5.64
CA SER A 63 -6.89 -15.42 -6.96
C SER A 63 -6.83 -13.89 -6.88
N SER A 64 -7.32 -13.31 -5.78
CA SER A 64 -7.25 -11.86 -5.54
C SER A 64 -5.82 -11.40 -5.23
N ARG A 65 -4.94 -12.27 -4.71
CA ARG A 65 -3.53 -11.96 -4.41
C ARG A 65 -2.64 -11.86 -5.66
N LEU A 66 -2.82 -12.75 -6.63
CA LEU A 66 -2.05 -12.70 -7.88
C LEU A 66 -2.49 -11.50 -8.74
N ASN A 67 -3.80 -11.25 -8.77
CA ASN A 67 -4.38 -10.09 -9.44
C ASN A 67 -3.94 -8.79 -8.76
N ALA A 68 -3.92 -8.76 -7.44
CA ALA A 68 -3.35 -7.67 -6.64
C ALA A 68 -1.90 -7.37 -7.02
N ASP A 69 -1.00 -8.37 -6.97
CA ASP A 69 0.41 -8.17 -7.32
C ASP A 69 0.55 -7.63 -8.76
N THR A 70 -0.22 -8.17 -9.69
CA THR A 70 -0.24 -7.70 -11.09
C THR A 70 -0.70 -6.25 -11.21
N GLN A 71 -1.76 -5.86 -10.50
CA GLN A 71 -2.26 -4.49 -10.47
C GLN A 71 -1.24 -3.54 -9.84
N MET A 72 -0.64 -3.92 -8.70
CA MET A 72 0.38 -3.15 -8.02
C MET A 72 1.60 -2.91 -8.92
N ARG A 73 2.10 -3.94 -9.60
CA ARG A 73 3.22 -3.80 -10.56
C ARG A 73 2.88 -2.88 -11.72
N LYS A 74 1.69 -3.01 -12.31
CA LYS A 74 1.23 -2.14 -13.40
C LYS A 74 1.18 -0.68 -12.95
N ARG A 75 0.67 -0.43 -11.75
CA ARG A 75 0.55 0.90 -11.18
C ARG A 75 1.92 1.51 -10.87
N PHE A 76 2.84 0.73 -10.29
CA PHE A 76 4.20 1.20 -10.04
C PHE A 76 4.94 1.58 -11.33
N ALA A 77 4.71 0.85 -12.42
CA ALA A 77 5.31 1.16 -13.73
C ALA A 77 4.72 2.42 -14.40
N GLN A 78 3.56 2.90 -13.94
CA GLN A 78 2.89 4.10 -14.46
C GLN A 78 3.19 5.37 -13.66
N LEU A 79 3.86 5.24 -12.50
CA LEU A 79 4.27 6.33 -11.61
C LEU A 79 5.70 6.77 -11.90
#